data_AF-A0A6G3SWK9-F1
#
_entry.id   AF-A0A6G3SWK9-F1
#
_cell.length_a   1.000
_cell.length_b   1.000
_cell.length_c   1.000
_cell.angle_alpha   90.00
_cell.angle_beta   90.00
_cell.angle_gamma   90.00
#
_symmetry.space_group_name_H-M   'P 1'
#
loop_
_entity.id
_entity.type
_entity.pdbx_description
1 polymer ?
#
loop_
_entity_poly.entity_id
_entity_poly.type
_entity_poly.pdbx_seq_one_letter_code
_entity_poly.pdbx_strand_id
1 'polypeptide(L)'
;MNDAEVASLLAGCARCPYPGVWQDSPFVERTVDGARYALVAVDPGLSALALRRDDGSLWCLPENGVPQPVNSGVETFVAFNRAYEEAAAEAAAYEGPGDGLSEDEAVDLAEQAADALTEALLERFGMLDAKAVADENSFWHIGAEELGYGMSV
;
A
#
# COMPACT_ATOMS: atom_id res chain seq x y z
N MET A 1 2.96 8.21 20.04
CA MET A 1 1.56 8.24 19.59
C MET A 1 0.80 7.16 20.34
N ASN A 2 -0.37 7.45 20.89
CA ASN A 2 -1.24 6.45 21.53
C ASN A 2 -2.19 5.81 20.50
N ASP A 3 -2.88 4.73 20.89
CA ASP A 3 -3.74 3.96 19.97
C ASP A 3 -4.89 4.78 19.38
N ALA A 4 -5.47 5.70 20.16
CA ALA A 4 -6.56 6.55 19.68
C ALA A 4 -6.09 7.54 18.61
N GLU A 5 -4.89 8.12 18.79
CA GLU A 5 -4.25 8.99 17.79
C GLU A 5 -3.95 8.22 16.50
N VAL A 6 -3.37 7.01 16.62
CA VAL A 6 -3.08 6.14 15.47
C VAL A 6 -4.35 5.74 14.74
N ALA A 7 -5.38 5.28 15.45
CA ALA A 7 -6.67 4.90 14.85
C ALA A 7 -7.32 6.08 14.12
N SER A 8 -7.23 7.29 14.69
CA SER A 8 -7.76 8.51 14.06
C SER A 8 -7.06 8.84 12.76
N LEU A 9 -5.74 8.67 12.68
CA LEU A 9 -4.97 8.88 11.44
C LEU A 9 -5.30 7.82 10.38
N LEU A 10 -5.40 6.56 10.78
CA LEU A 10 -5.64 5.44 9.86
C LEU A 10 -7.09 5.37 9.34
N ALA A 11 -8.05 6.02 10.02
CA ALA A 11 -9.45 6.07 9.57
C ALA A 11 -9.63 6.67 8.16
N GLY A 12 -8.66 7.48 7.68
CA GLY A 12 -8.65 8.02 6.32
C GLY A 12 -8.09 7.09 5.24
N CYS A 13 -7.51 5.94 5.61
CA CYS A 13 -6.79 5.06 4.69
C CYS A 13 -7.69 4.00 4.00
N ALA A 14 -8.90 4.39 3.61
CA ALA A 14 -9.92 3.48 3.10
C ALA A 14 -9.57 2.80 1.75
N ARG A 15 -8.62 3.37 1.00
CA ARG A 15 -8.14 2.85 -0.28
C ARG A 15 -6.81 2.09 -0.18
N CYS A 16 -6.35 1.81 1.03
CA CYS A 16 -5.20 0.93 1.24
C CYS A 16 -5.38 -0.39 0.47
N PRO A 17 -4.37 -0.86 -0.30
CA PRO A 17 -4.46 -2.14 -1.02
C PRO A 17 -4.40 -3.37 -0.11
N TYR A 18 -4.42 -3.19 1.22
CA TYR A 18 -4.45 -4.29 2.17
C TYR A 18 -5.87 -4.85 2.35
N PRO A 19 -6.11 -6.15 2.13
CA PRO A 19 -7.47 -6.72 2.11
C PRO A 19 -8.06 -6.98 3.51
N GLY A 20 -7.26 -6.87 4.58
CA GLY A 20 -7.70 -7.16 5.93
C GLY A 20 -8.58 -6.08 6.56
N VAL A 21 -9.13 -6.39 7.73
CA VAL A 21 -10.06 -5.54 8.47
C VAL A 21 -9.30 -4.63 9.42
N TRP A 22 -9.50 -3.32 9.30
CA TRP A 22 -9.00 -2.31 10.25
C TRP A 22 -9.56 -2.53 11.65
N GLN A 23 -8.70 -2.39 12.65
CA GLN A 23 -9.04 -2.61 14.06
C GLN A 23 -9.38 -1.29 14.74
N ASP A 24 -10.25 -1.34 15.75
CA ASP A 24 -10.50 -0.19 16.63
C ASP A 24 -9.48 -0.14 17.78
N SER A 25 -9.23 1.08 18.29
CA SER A 25 -8.46 1.27 19.52
C SER A 25 -9.25 0.76 20.74
N PRO A 26 -8.61 0.11 21.73
CA PRO A 26 -7.17 -0.18 21.82
C PRO A 26 -6.77 -1.39 20.96
N PHE A 27 -5.57 -1.33 20.38
CA PHE A 27 -5.10 -2.39 19.49
C PHE A 27 -4.63 -3.61 20.28
N VAL A 28 -4.95 -4.79 19.76
CA VAL A 28 -4.39 -6.05 20.25
C VAL A 28 -2.88 -6.06 20.01
N GLU A 29 -2.10 -6.48 21.00
CA GLU A 29 -0.65 -6.60 20.85
C GLU A 29 -0.21 -8.01 20.45
N ARG A 30 0.84 -8.07 19.62
CA ARG A 30 1.54 -9.29 19.24
C ARG A 30 3.04 -9.07 19.42
N THR A 31 3.74 -10.06 19.97
CA THR A 31 5.20 -10.04 20.05
C THR A 31 5.77 -10.99 19.01
N VAL A 32 6.69 -10.50 18.18
CA VAL A 32 7.40 -11.29 17.15
C VAL A 32 8.88 -11.00 17.31
N ASP A 33 9.69 -12.05 17.51
CA ASP A 33 11.14 -11.96 17.71
C ASP A 33 11.58 -10.93 18.77
N GLY A 34 10.77 -10.81 19.83
CA GLY A 34 11.02 -9.88 20.95
C GLY A 34 10.57 -8.44 20.72
N ALA A 35 10.16 -8.07 19.51
CA ALA A 35 9.57 -6.77 19.21
C ALA A 35 8.05 -6.79 19.44
N ARG A 36 7.52 -5.72 20.04
CA ARG A 36 6.09 -5.55 20.30
C ARG A 36 5.42 -4.78 19.17
N TYR A 37 4.29 -5.32 18.71
CA TYR A 37 3.49 -4.75 17.64
C TYR A 37 2.05 -4.58 18.10
N ALA A 38 1.43 -3.47 17.72
CA ALA A 38 -0.01 -3.24 17.82
C ALA A 38 -0.66 -3.54 16.47
N LEU A 39 -1.61 -4.48 16.43
CA LEU A 39 -2.29 -4.88 15.21
C LEU A 39 -3.31 -3.81 14.81
N VAL A 40 -3.07 -3.14 13.68
CA VAL A 40 -3.94 -2.06 13.18
C VAL A 40 -4.90 -2.53 12.09
N ALA A 41 -4.54 -3.59 11.36
CA ALA A 41 -5.46 -4.32 10.48
C ALA A 41 -5.11 -5.80 10.46
N VAL A 42 -6.10 -6.68 10.30
CA VAL A 42 -5.92 -8.13 10.36
C VAL A 42 -6.59 -8.80 9.17
N ASP A 43 -5.85 -9.65 8.46
CA ASP A 43 -6.36 -10.56 7.45
C ASP A 43 -6.29 -12.00 7.99
N PRO A 44 -7.42 -12.55 8.52
CA PRO A 44 -7.40 -13.77 9.30
C PRO A 44 -6.74 -14.97 8.59
N GLY A 45 -5.71 -15.52 9.21
CA GLY A 45 -4.98 -16.69 8.70
C GLY A 45 -3.93 -16.39 7.62
N LEU A 46 -3.78 -15.12 7.23
CA LEU A 46 -2.83 -14.70 6.21
C LEU A 46 -1.78 -13.73 6.77
N SER A 47 -2.21 -12.57 7.26
CA SER A 47 -1.29 -11.54 7.75
C SER A 47 -1.96 -10.49 8.65
N ALA A 48 -1.17 -9.56 9.18
CA ALA A 48 -1.65 -8.36 9.85
C ALA A 48 -0.77 -7.15 9.50
N LEU A 49 -1.37 -5.97 9.32
CA LEU A 49 -0.63 -4.71 9.40
C LEU A 49 -0.49 -4.31 10.86
N ALA A 50 0.72 -3.95 11.27
CA ALA A 50 1.00 -3.67 12.66
C ALA A 50 1.99 -2.53 12.87
N LEU A 51 1.74 -1.74 13.91
CA LEU A 51 2.61 -0.67 14.37
C LEU A 51 3.63 -1.23 15.37
N ARG A 52 4.92 -1.12 15.06
CA ARG A 52 5.98 -1.46 16.00
C ARG A 52 6.04 -0.42 17.12
N ARG A 53 5.93 -0.87 18.37
CA ARG A 53 5.84 0.03 19.54
C ARG A 53 7.14 0.79 19.82
N ASP A 54 8.28 0.22 19.46
CA ASP A 54 9.58 0.77 19.83
C ASP A 54 9.92 2.05 19.05
N ASP A 55 9.50 2.15 17.79
CA ASP A 55 9.85 3.27 16.90
C ASP A 55 8.69 3.82 16.07
N GLY A 56 7.49 3.22 16.14
CA GLY A 56 6.32 3.70 15.41
C GLY A 56 6.30 3.36 13.92
N SER A 57 7.17 2.47 13.44
CA SER A 57 7.15 2.01 12.06
C SER A 57 6.01 1.00 11.81
N LEU A 58 5.49 0.96 10.58
CA LEU A 58 4.45 0.03 10.14
C LEU A 58 5.05 -1.16 9.41
N TRP A 59 4.53 -2.34 9.73
CA TRP A 59 5.00 -3.62 9.24
C TRP A 59 3.83 -4.50 8.81
N CYS A 60 4.06 -5.32 7.80
CA CYS A 60 3.24 -6.48 7.50
C CYS A 60 3.80 -7.67 8.28
N LEU A 61 2.92 -8.36 9.01
CA LEU A 61 3.23 -9.54 9.80
C LEU A 61 2.53 -10.75 9.16
N PRO A 62 3.19 -11.52 8.29
CA PRO A 62 2.64 -12.76 7.75
C PRO A 62 2.40 -13.77 8.88
N GLU A 63 1.38 -14.63 8.74
CA GLU A 63 1.11 -15.69 9.73
C GLU A 63 2.28 -16.68 9.86
N ASN A 64 2.93 -16.99 8.72
CA ASN A 64 4.05 -17.92 8.65
C ASN A 64 5.23 -17.32 7.86
N GLY A 65 5.76 -16.18 8.32
CA GLY A 65 6.85 -15.51 7.63
C GLY A 65 7.60 -14.50 8.49
N VAL A 66 8.55 -13.83 7.86
CA VAL A 66 9.34 -12.77 8.48
C VAL A 66 8.55 -11.46 8.37
N PRO A 67 8.51 -10.62 9.42
CA PRO A 67 7.95 -9.28 9.32
C PRO A 67 8.58 -8.48 8.17
N GLN A 68 7.74 -7.81 7.37
CA GLN A 68 8.17 -6.99 6.25
C GLN A 68 7.85 -5.51 6.52
N PRO A 69 8.79 -4.59 6.26
CA PRO A 69 8.53 -3.17 6.46
C PRO A 69 7.48 -2.66 5.45
N VAL A 70 6.57 -1.80 5.91
CA VAL A 70 5.55 -1.15 5.06
C VAL A 70 5.83 0.34 4.97
N ASN A 71 5.98 1.03 6.09
CA ASN A 71 6.44 2.42 6.14
C ASN A 71 7.22 2.69 7.42
N SER A 72 8.08 3.69 7.37
CA SER A 72 8.87 4.16 8.51
C SER A 72 8.01 4.83 9.60
N GLY A 73 6.74 5.15 9.33
CA GLY A 73 5.82 5.77 10.27
C GLY A 73 4.38 5.84 9.79
N VAL A 74 3.45 6.14 10.72
CA VAL A 74 2.00 6.24 10.45
C VAL A 74 1.68 7.44 9.56
N GLU A 75 2.29 8.60 9.79
CA GLU A 75 2.02 9.78 8.96
C GLU A 75 2.47 9.55 7.50
N THR A 76 3.62 8.88 7.31
CA THR A 76 4.09 8.52 5.97
C THR A 76 3.15 7.53 5.31
N PHE A 77 2.65 6.53 6.04
CA PHE A 77 1.65 5.59 5.51
C PHE A 77 0.38 6.30 5.05
N VAL A 78 -0.11 7.29 5.81
CA VAL A 78 -1.27 8.11 5.40
C VAL A 78 -0.95 8.89 4.11
N ALA A 79 0.24 9.47 4.00
CA ALA A 79 0.66 10.18 2.78
C ALA A 79 0.74 9.25 1.56
N PHE A 80 1.26 8.02 1.74
CA PHE A 80 1.25 6.99 0.69
C PHE A 80 -0.18 6.61 0.31
N ASN A 81 -1.07 6.40 1.28
CA ASN A 81 -2.46 6.04 1.01
C ASN A 81 -3.18 7.09 0.16
N ARG A 82 -2.92 8.37 0.44
CA ARG A 82 -3.47 9.47 -0.35
C ARG A 82 -2.93 9.48 -1.78
N ALA A 83 -1.61 9.34 -1.96
CA ALA A 83 -1.02 9.28 -3.29
C ALA A 83 -1.52 8.07 -4.08
N TYR A 84 -1.72 6.93 -3.40
CA TYR A 84 -2.33 5.74 -3.96
C TYR A 84 -3.79 5.97 -4.38
N GLU A 85 -4.59 6.64 -3.54
CA GLU A 85 -5.98 6.99 -3.87
C GLU A 85 -6.07 7.92 -5.09
N GLU A 86 -5.17 8.91 -5.18
CA GLU A 86 -5.08 9.82 -6.33
C GLU A 86 -4.72 9.04 -7.61
N ALA A 87 -3.74 8.13 -7.56
CA ALA A 87 -3.39 7.27 -8.69
C ALA A 87 -4.52 6.30 -9.05
N ALA A 88 -5.25 5.77 -8.06
CA ALA A 88 -6.35 4.85 -8.31
C ALA A 88 -7.53 5.54 -8.98
N ALA A 89 -7.76 6.82 -8.67
CA ALA A 89 -8.74 7.64 -9.38
C ALA A 89 -8.30 7.92 -10.83
N GLU A 90 -7.00 8.15 -11.07
CA GLU A 90 -6.42 8.31 -12.41
C GLU A 90 -6.59 7.04 -13.25
N ALA A 91 -6.22 5.88 -12.70
CA ALA A 91 -6.41 4.58 -13.34
C ALA A 91 -7.89 4.31 -13.68
N ALA A 92 -8.81 4.59 -12.74
CA ALA A 92 -10.24 4.40 -12.96
C ALA A 92 -10.85 5.37 -13.99
N ALA A 93 -10.21 6.51 -14.25
CA ALA A 93 -10.63 7.49 -15.24
C ALA A 93 -10.00 7.24 -16.63
N TYR A 94 -9.10 6.27 -16.76
CA TYR A 94 -8.49 5.91 -18.02
C TYR A 94 -9.52 5.25 -18.95
N GLU A 95 -9.78 5.87 -20.10
CA GLU A 95 -10.75 5.40 -21.09
C GLU A 95 -10.11 4.51 -22.18
N GLY A 96 -8.83 4.17 -22.03
CA GLY A 96 -8.07 3.46 -23.05
C GLY A 96 -7.41 4.37 -24.09
N PRO A 97 -6.71 3.79 -25.06
CA PRO A 97 -5.90 4.53 -26.05
C PRO A 97 -6.72 5.17 -27.19
N GLY A 98 -8.06 5.13 -27.11
CA GLY A 98 -8.99 5.72 -28.09
C GLY A 98 -9.28 4.82 -29.29
N ASP A 99 -10.25 5.25 -30.12
CA ASP A 99 -10.70 4.50 -31.30
C ASP A 99 -9.71 4.57 -32.48
N GLY A 100 -9.76 3.56 -33.36
CA GLY A 100 -9.05 3.57 -34.64
C GLY A 100 -7.67 2.90 -34.64
N LEU A 101 -7.30 2.28 -33.52
CA LEU A 101 -6.11 1.45 -33.36
C LEU A 101 -6.41 -0.01 -33.68
N SER A 102 -5.39 -0.77 -34.09
CA SER A 102 -5.45 -2.22 -34.02
C SER A 102 -5.47 -2.71 -32.57
N GLU A 103 -5.88 -3.95 -32.36
CA GLU A 103 -5.88 -4.58 -31.02
C GLU A 103 -4.48 -4.59 -30.41
N ASP A 104 -3.46 -4.98 -31.19
CA ASP A 104 -2.07 -5.01 -30.75
C ASP A 104 -1.57 -3.61 -30.35
N GLU A 105 -1.87 -2.57 -31.15
CA GLU A 105 -1.50 -1.18 -30.83
C GLU A 105 -2.23 -0.66 -29.58
N ALA A 106 -3.49 -1.06 -29.38
CA ALA A 106 -4.25 -0.66 -28.21
C ALA A 106 -3.71 -1.31 -26.93
N VAL A 107 -3.32 -2.58 -26.99
CA VAL A 107 -2.69 -3.28 -25.87
C VAL A 107 -1.36 -2.64 -25.51
N ASP A 108 -0.48 -2.41 -26.49
CA ASP A 108 0.84 -1.80 -26.26
C ASP A 108 0.72 -0.41 -25.59
N LEU A 109 -0.27 0.40 -25.99
CA LEU A 109 -0.49 1.72 -25.39
C LEU A 109 -1.10 1.64 -23.99
N ALA A 110 -1.96 0.66 -23.72
CA ALA A 110 -2.50 0.44 -22.37
C ALA A 110 -1.40 -0.01 -21.40
N GLU A 111 -0.51 -0.92 -21.83
CA GLU A 111 0.65 -1.34 -21.04
C GLU A 111 1.58 -0.15 -20.75
N GLN A 112 1.89 0.68 -21.74
CA GLN A 112 2.70 1.88 -21.53
C GLN A 112 2.07 2.87 -20.53
N ALA A 113 0.74 3.03 -20.58
CA ALA A 113 0.02 3.88 -19.63
C ALA A 113 0.05 3.30 -18.21
N ALA A 114 -0.11 1.98 -18.07
CA ALA A 114 -0.01 1.26 -16.81
C ALA A 114 1.40 1.36 -16.18
N ASP A 115 2.44 1.17 -16.99
CA ASP A 115 3.84 1.31 -16.57
C ASP A 115 4.13 2.75 -16.12
N ALA A 116 3.69 3.74 -16.91
CA ALA A 116 3.89 5.15 -16.57
C ALA A 116 3.19 5.55 -15.25
N LEU A 117 1.98 5.04 -15.00
CA LEU A 117 1.29 5.26 -13.72
C LEU A 117 2.08 4.66 -12.56
N THR A 118 2.52 3.40 -12.71
CA THR A 118 3.27 2.65 -11.70
C THR A 118 4.58 3.36 -11.37
N GLU A 119 5.39 3.70 -12.37
CA GLU A 119 6.66 4.42 -12.19
C GLU A 119 6.45 5.76 -11.49
N ALA A 120 5.47 6.55 -11.94
CA ALA A 120 5.19 7.86 -11.36
C ALA A 120 4.70 7.77 -9.90
N LEU A 121 3.97 6.71 -9.54
CA LEU A 121 3.55 6.46 -8.16
C LEU A 121 4.73 6.03 -7.27
N LEU A 122 5.60 5.14 -7.77
CA LEU A 122 6.78 4.69 -7.06
C LEU A 122 7.80 5.81 -6.85
N GLU A 123 7.97 6.71 -7.82
CA GLU A 123 8.80 7.92 -7.64
C GLU A 123 8.25 8.79 -6.50
N ARG A 124 6.93 9.03 -6.47
CA ARG A 124 6.26 9.77 -5.38
C ARG A 124 6.48 9.09 -4.02
N PHE A 125 6.33 7.77 -3.95
CA PHE A 125 6.60 6.99 -2.75
C PHE A 125 8.06 7.07 -2.32
N GLY A 126 9.01 7.00 -3.26
CA GLY A 126 10.44 7.10 -2.98
C GLY A 126 10.82 8.45 -2.34
N MET A 127 10.19 9.55 -2.76
CA MET A 127 10.38 10.86 -2.16
C MET A 127 9.84 10.97 -0.72
N LEU A 128 8.78 10.22 -0.41
CA LEU A 128 8.15 10.22 0.91
C LEU A 128 8.84 9.27 1.89
N ASP A 129 9.18 8.06 1.43
CA ASP A 129 9.88 7.02 2.20
C ASP A 129 10.55 6.00 1.27
N ALA A 130 11.80 6.29 0.89
CA ALA A 130 12.59 5.42 0.03
C ALA A 130 12.76 3.98 0.59
N LYS A 131 12.69 3.77 1.91
CA LYS A 131 12.84 2.42 2.49
C LYS A 131 11.61 1.55 2.24
N ALA A 132 10.43 2.17 2.15
CA ALA A 132 9.16 1.49 1.93
C ALA A 132 9.04 0.89 0.51
N VAL A 133 9.83 1.39 -0.44
CA VAL A 133 9.82 0.98 -1.86
C VAL A 133 11.19 0.52 -2.35
N ALA A 134 12.12 0.18 -1.45
CA ALA A 134 13.47 -0.22 -1.83
C ALA A 134 13.54 -1.62 -2.47
N ASP A 135 12.51 -2.44 -2.28
CA ASP A 135 12.41 -3.81 -2.81
C ASP A 135 11.19 -3.90 -3.74
N GLU A 136 11.35 -4.54 -4.89
CA GLU A 136 10.27 -4.76 -5.87
C GLU A 136 9.13 -5.63 -5.30
N ASN A 137 9.41 -6.46 -4.30
CA ASN A 137 8.42 -7.28 -3.60
C ASN A 137 7.86 -6.58 -2.35
N SER A 138 8.12 -5.28 -2.17
CA SER A 138 7.56 -4.49 -1.07
C SER A 138 6.06 -4.26 -1.28
N PHE A 139 5.35 -4.08 -0.16
CA PHE A 139 3.89 -3.88 -0.14
C PHE A 139 3.42 -2.80 -1.13
N TRP A 140 4.13 -1.67 -1.20
CA TRP A 140 3.76 -0.55 -2.05
C TRP A 140 4.19 -0.70 -3.51
N HIS A 141 5.25 -1.46 -3.80
CA HIS A 141 5.56 -1.84 -5.17
C HIS A 141 4.45 -2.69 -5.76
N ILE A 142 4.11 -3.79 -5.09
CA ILE A 142 3.04 -4.68 -5.51
C ILE A 142 1.73 -3.91 -5.66
N GLY A 143 1.38 -3.06 -4.68
CA GLY A 143 0.18 -2.23 -4.78
C GLY A 143 0.16 -1.32 -6.02
N ALA A 144 1.29 -0.70 -6.37
CA ALA A 144 1.38 0.18 -7.54
C ALA A 144 1.27 -0.62 -8.86
N GLU A 145 1.94 -1.76 -8.96
CA GLU A 145 1.89 -2.63 -10.15
C GLU A 145 0.47 -3.18 -10.40
N GLU A 146 -0.18 -3.69 -9.35
CA GLU A 146 -1.55 -4.20 -9.44
C GLU A 146 -2.54 -3.12 -9.89
N LEU A 147 -2.28 -1.86 -9.53
CA LEU A 147 -3.07 -0.74 -9.99
C LEU A 147 -2.89 -0.48 -11.49
N GLY A 148 -1.65 -0.54 -11.97
CA GLY A 148 -1.33 -0.46 -13.41
C GLY A 148 -2.00 -1.60 -14.19
N TYR A 149 -1.87 -2.84 -13.73
CA TYR A 149 -2.50 -4.00 -14.38
C TYR A 149 -4.03 -3.88 -14.46
N GLY A 150 -4.66 -3.19 -13.50
CA GLY A 150 -6.09 -2.89 -13.54
C GLY A 150 -6.54 -1.99 -14.70
N MET A 151 -5.62 -1.31 -15.39
CA MET A 151 -5.92 -0.46 -16.55
C MET A 151 -5.93 -1.23 -17.88
N SER A 152 -5.31 -2.41 -17.92
CA SER A 152 -5.01 -3.15 -19.15
C SER A 152 -6.04 -4.24 -19.48
N VAL A 153 -7.21 -4.26 -18.80
CA VAL A 153 -8.24 -5.31 -18.89
C VAL A 153 -9.57 -4.79 -19.40
#